data_AF-A0A7S4C2E5-F1
#
_entry.id   AF-A0A7S4C2E5-F1
#
_cell.length_a   1.000
_cell.length_b   1.000
_cell.length_c   1.000
_cell.angle_alpha   90.00
_cell.angle_beta   90.00
_cell.angle_gamma   90.00
#
_symmetry.space_group_name_H-M   'P 1'
#
loop_
_entity.id
_entity.type
_entity.pdbx_description
1 polymer ?
#
loop_
_entity_poly.entity_id
_entity_poly.type
_entity_poly.pdbx_seq_one_letter_code
_entity_poly.pdbx_strand_id
1 'polypeptide(L)'
;RRRVVRRRERPCSGARDLASLPSEHMATAAQRLLPLFMTLLTAQGVHAGMRTAALLAATVGVHAGTAHSNFAGSSRHTEHPTKPAVAWTIAGSDAGGGAGIQADLHAFGSLGVHGCSVITALTAQNSVEVRRVEFSSEEMLKATLGALRDDLPARAIKLGMLGSKEVIEVVVDFLKGYTGLVICDPVMVTTSGTKLLDDAATGLLMDSVFCECALITPNLLEAEALLRRPLRTPTAVE
;
A
#
# COMPACT_ATOMS: atom_id res chain seq x y z
N ARG A 1 13.89 11.62 36.22
CA ARG A 1 13.31 12.94 35.84
C ARG A 1 13.09 12.93 34.33
N ARG A 2 11.82 12.90 33.88
CA ARG A 2 11.41 12.78 32.47
C ARG A 2 11.85 14.03 31.68
N ARG A 3 12.47 13.85 30.50
CA ARG A 3 12.54 14.86 29.45
C ARG A 3 11.72 14.36 28.27
N VAL A 4 10.55 14.96 28.10
CA VAL A 4 9.76 14.93 26.88
C VAL A 4 10.58 15.64 25.80
N VAL A 5 10.99 14.92 24.76
CA VAL A 5 11.49 15.58 23.54
C VAL A 5 10.26 16.01 22.76
N ARG A 6 9.92 17.30 22.84
CA ARG A 6 8.92 17.91 21.96
C ARG A 6 9.43 17.80 20.51
N ARG A 7 8.65 17.11 19.68
CA ARG A 7 8.76 17.13 18.21
C ARG A 7 8.79 18.59 17.76
N ARG A 8 9.78 18.99 16.95
CA ARG A 8 9.69 20.24 16.19
C ARG A 8 8.53 20.05 15.19
N GLU A 9 7.47 20.84 15.35
CA GLU A 9 6.38 21.06 14.39
C GLU A 9 7.01 21.61 13.08
N ARG A 10 6.78 21.17 11.82
CA ARG A 10 5.93 20.18 11.11
C ARG A 10 6.67 19.72 9.82
N PRO A 11 6.25 18.64 9.12
CA PRO A 11 6.03 18.79 7.66
C PRO A 11 4.71 18.23 7.10
N CYS A 12 3.82 17.64 7.89
CA CYS A 12 2.44 17.35 7.45
C CYS A 12 1.50 18.45 8.00
N SER A 13 1.18 19.47 7.20
CA SER A 13 0.25 20.53 7.62
C SER A 13 -1.23 20.11 7.64
N GLY A 14 -1.54 18.90 7.18
CA GLY A 14 -2.88 18.32 7.13
C GLY A 14 -2.90 16.80 7.27
N ALA A 15 -2.00 16.21 8.07
CA ALA A 15 -2.07 14.79 8.38
C ALA A 15 -3.50 14.45 8.83
N ARG A 16 -4.17 13.56 8.09
CA ARG A 16 -5.55 13.21 8.36
C ARG A 16 -5.61 12.59 9.74
N ASP A 17 -6.41 13.20 10.61
CA ASP A 17 -6.67 12.65 11.93
C ASP A 17 -7.35 11.29 11.72
N LEU A 18 -6.69 10.20 12.15
CA LEU A 18 -7.27 8.85 12.15
C LEU A 18 -8.65 8.85 12.84
N ALA A 19 -8.91 9.79 13.75
CA ALA A 19 -10.20 9.93 14.42
C ALA A 19 -11.36 10.41 13.53
N SER A 20 -11.09 10.89 12.30
CA SER A 20 -12.12 11.38 11.36
C SER A 20 -12.72 10.28 10.47
N LEU A 21 -12.18 9.07 10.52
CA LEU A 21 -12.77 7.87 9.89
C LEU A 21 -13.84 7.28 10.81
N PRO A 22 -14.96 6.71 10.29
CA PRO A 22 -16.04 6.17 11.10
C PRO A 22 -15.51 5.20 12.18
N SER A 23 -15.78 5.52 13.44
CA SER A 23 -15.15 4.92 14.64
C SER A 23 -15.36 3.40 14.76
N GLU A 24 -16.41 2.85 14.16
CA GLU A 24 -16.69 1.41 14.16
C GLU A 24 -15.79 0.60 13.21
N HIS A 25 -15.16 1.24 12.22
CA HIS A 25 -14.31 0.56 11.23
C HIS A 25 -12.82 0.55 11.62
N MET A 26 -12.34 1.56 12.37
CA MET A 26 -10.92 1.72 12.72
C MET A 26 -10.45 0.81 13.86
N ALA A 27 -11.18 0.74 14.97
CA ALA A 27 -10.80 -0.12 16.09
C ALA A 27 -10.79 -1.60 15.67
N THR A 28 -11.79 -1.99 14.90
CA THR A 28 -11.97 -3.34 14.39
C THR A 28 -10.94 -3.73 13.33
N ALA A 29 -10.55 -2.82 12.42
CA ALA A 29 -9.51 -3.09 11.42
C ALA A 29 -8.11 -3.15 12.05
N ALA A 30 -7.71 -2.16 12.85
CA ALA A 30 -6.38 -2.16 13.48
C ALA A 30 -6.17 -3.34 14.45
N GLN A 31 -7.20 -3.73 15.21
CA GLN A 31 -7.13 -4.90 16.13
C GLN A 31 -7.21 -6.25 15.40
N ARG A 32 -7.85 -6.33 14.21
CA ARG A 32 -7.89 -7.56 13.38
C ARG A 32 -6.69 -7.71 12.45
N LEU A 33 -6.03 -6.61 12.09
CA LEU A 33 -4.85 -6.62 11.21
C LEU A 33 -3.56 -6.96 11.96
N LEU A 34 -3.47 -6.69 13.27
CA LEU A 34 -2.28 -6.96 14.06
C LEU A 34 -1.90 -8.47 14.13
N PRO A 35 -2.85 -9.42 14.29
CA PRO A 35 -2.55 -10.85 14.21
C PRO A 35 -2.15 -11.29 12.79
N LEU A 36 -2.86 -10.81 11.76
CA LEU A 36 -2.56 -11.09 10.34
C LEU A 36 -1.18 -10.56 9.93
N PHE A 37 -0.81 -9.38 10.42
CA PHE A 37 0.51 -8.76 10.28
C PHE A 37 1.60 -9.64 10.91
N MET A 38 1.37 -10.18 12.13
CA MET A 38 2.32 -11.09 12.79
C MET A 38 2.43 -12.46 12.10
N THR A 39 1.34 -12.98 11.53
CA THR A 39 1.35 -14.24 10.75
C THR A 39 2.04 -14.08 9.39
N LEU A 40 1.85 -12.94 8.70
CA LEU A 40 2.50 -12.64 7.42
C LEU A 40 3.99 -12.32 7.58
N LEU A 41 4.42 -11.76 8.72
CA LEU A 41 5.83 -11.58 9.05
C LEU A 41 6.56 -12.92 9.23
N THR A 42 5.88 -13.93 9.77
CA THR A 42 6.44 -15.25 10.12
C THR A 42 6.32 -16.31 9.02
N ALA A 43 5.47 -16.11 8.01
CA ALA A 43 5.34 -17.02 6.87
C ALA A 43 6.60 -16.99 5.97
N GLN A 44 7.50 -17.95 6.14
CA GLN A 44 8.65 -18.16 5.25
C GLN A 44 8.17 -18.48 3.83
N GLY A 45 8.66 -17.74 2.83
CA GLY A 45 8.45 -18.04 1.41
C GLY A 45 7.60 -17.05 0.60
N VAL A 46 7.01 -16.02 1.22
CA VAL A 46 6.19 -15.01 0.52
C VAL A 46 7.00 -13.71 0.35
N HIS A 47 7.23 -13.27 -0.90
CA HIS A 47 7.92 -12.00 -1.22
C HIS A 47 7.27 -10.81 -0.50
N ALA A 48 8.07 -9.84 -0.04
CA ALA A 48 7.63 -8.71 0.77
C ALA A 48 6.43 -7.94 0.16
N GLY A 49 6.41 -7.75 -1.16
CA GLY A 49 5.30 -7.06 -1.85
C GLY A 49 3.95 -7.79 -1.75
N MET A 50 3.97 -9.12 -1.69
CA MET A 50 2.78 -9.97 -1.59
C MET A 50 2.19 -9.97 -0.16
N ARG A 51 3.02 -9.68 0.86
CA ARG A 51 2.58 -9.52 2.25
C ARG A 51 1.77 -8.23 2.45
N THR A 52 2.19 -7.13 1.82
CA THR A 52 1.50 -5.83 1.87
C THR A 52 0.17 -5.87 1.11
N ALA A 53 0.14 -6.55 -0.03
CA ALA A 53 -1.09 -6.69 -0.82
C ALA A 53 -2.13 -7.59 -0.10
N ALA A 54 -1.68 -8.63 0.61
CA ALA A 54 -2.55 -9.46 1.44
C ALA A 54 -3.19 -8.67 2.61
N LEU A 55 -2.44 -7.78 3.23
CA LEU A 55 -2.94 -6.92 4.31
C LEU A 55 -4.00 -5.93 3.81
N LEU A 56 -3.78 -5.31 2.65
CA LEU A 56 -4.75 -4.42 2.02
C LEU A 56 -6.07 -5.15 1.75
N ALA A 57 -5.99 -6.30 1.08
CA ALA A 57 -7.18 -7.02 0.65
C ALA A 57 -7.90 -7.73 1.81
N ALA A 58 -7.20 -8.11 2.88
CA ALA A 58 -7.85 -8.51 4.13
C ALA A 58 -8.63 -7.36 4.77
N THR A 59 -8.09 -6.13 4.76
CA THR A 59 -8.79 -4.93 5.27
C THR A 59 -10.06 -4.63 4.45
N VAL A 60 -9.99 -4.84 3.14
CA VAL A 60 -11.11 -4.62 2.20
C VAL A 60 -12.15 -5.76 2.27
N GLY A 61 -11.71 -7.00 2.51
CA GLY A 61 -12.55 -8.19 2.59
C GLY A 61 -13.28 -8.40 3.91
N VAL A 62 -12.79 -7.85 5.03
CA VAL A 62 -13.41 -8.00 6.37
C VAL A 62 -14.80 -7.33 6.49
N HIS A 63 -15.21 -6.49 5.53
CA HIS A 63 -16.56 -5.94 5.47
C HIS A 63 -17.58 -6.84 4.75
N ALA A 64 -17.15 -7.94 4.11
CA ALA A 64 -18.04 -8.90 3.46
C ALA A 64 -18.27 -10.12 4.38
N GLY A 65 -19.18 -9.99 5.34
CA GLY A 65 -19.78 -11.13 6.01
C GLY A 65 -19.43 -11.33 7.48
N THR A 66 -20.17 -10.66 8.36
CA THR A 66 -20.50 -11.22 9.68
C THR A 66 -22.01 -11.30 9.81
N ALA A 67 -22.61 -12.31 9.20
CA ALA A 67 -23.97 -12.73 9.53
C ALA A 67 -23.86 -13.88 10.54
N HIS A 68 -24.26 -13.60 11.77
CA HIS A 68 -24.42 -14.62 12.81
C HIS A 68 -25.42 -15.68 12.36
N SER A 69 -24.98 -16.93 12.30
CA SER A 69 -25.83 -18.08 12.03
C SER A 69 -26.66 -18.41 13.28
N ASN A 70 -27.92 -17.96 13.31
CA ASN A 70 -28.99 -18.66 14.03
C ASN A 70 -29.91 -19.30 13.00
N PHE A 71 -30.03 -20.62 13.13
CA PHE A 71 -30.67 -21.52 12.19
C PHE A 71 -32.17 -21.62 12.50
N ALA A 72 -33.04 -21.15 11.59
CA ALA A 72 -34.32 -21.76 11.23
C ALA A 72 -35.14 -20.86 10.29
N GLY A 73 -35.57 -21.40 9.14
CA GLY A 73 -36.80 -20.97 8.45
C GLY A 73 -36.64 -20.17 7.15
N SER A 74 -36.57 -20.91 6.04
CA SER A 74 -37.26 -20.62 4.76
C SER A 74 -37.48 -19.16 4.32
N SER A 75 -36.52 -18.60 3.58
CA SER A 75 -36.78 -17.90 2.32
C SER A 75 -35.50 -17.87 1.49
N ARG A 76 -35.55 -18.38 0.25
CA ARG A 76 -34.45 -18.22 -0.71
C ARG A 76 -34.50 -16.79 -1.24
N HIS A 77 -33.96 -15.84 -0.48
CA HIS A 77 -33.49 -14.60 -1.06
C HIS A 77 -32.35 -14.97 -2.01
N THR A 78 -32.54 -14.75 -3.30
CA THR A 78 -31.42 -14.72 -4.25
C THR A 78 -30.55 -13.55 -3.85
N GLU A 79 -29.48 -13.79 -3.09
CA GLU A 79 -28.42 -12.81 -2.89
C GLU A 79 -27.90 -12.44 -4.29
N HIS A 80 -28.16 -11.19 -4.70
CA HIS A 80 -27.45 -10.63 -5.84
C HIS A 80 -25.96 -10.64 -5.50
N PRO A 81 -25.08 -11.16 -6.38
CA PRO A 81 -23.65 -11.12 -6.11
C PRO A 81 -23.25 -9.66 -5.92
N THR A 82 -22.90 -9.30 -4.69
CA THR A 82 -22.41 -7.95 -4.39
C THR A 82 -21.16 -7.71 -5.23
N LYS A 83 -21.13 -6.61 -6.00
CA LYS A 83 -19.96 -6.25 -6.82
C LYS A 83 -18.71 -6.34 -5.94
N PRO A 84 -17.66 -7.09 -6.36
CA PRO A 84 -16.45 -7.25 -5.55
C PRO A 84 -15.85 -5.88 -5.25
N ALA A 85 -15.29 -5.72 -4.06
CA ALA A 85 -14.62 -4.49 -3.69
C ALA A 85 -13.43 -4.23 -4.63
N VAL A 86 -13.20 -2.97 -4.99
CA VAL A 86 -12.11 -2.57 -5.88
C VAL A 86 -10.94 -2.05 -5.07
N ALA A 87 -9.73 -2.51 -5.39
CA ALA A 87 -8.47 -1.97 -4.86
C ALA A 87 -7.52 -1.65 -6.01
N TRP A 88 -6.74 -0.58 -5.87
CA TRP A 88 -5.72 -0.24 -6.85
C TRP A 88 -4.32 -0.52 -6.30
N THR A 89 -3.43 -0.94 -7.19
CA THR A 89 -1.99 -0.81 -6.99
C THR A 89 -1.45 0.32 -7.88
N ILE A 90 -0.61 1.18 -7.33
CA ILE A 90 0.17 2.19 -8.05
C ILE A 90 1.64 1.83 -7.86
N ALA A 91 2.21 1.12 -8.84
CA ALA A 91 3.54 0.52 -8.71
C ALA A 91 4.16 0.22 -10.07
N GLY A 92 5.46 -0.15 -10.05
CA GLY A 92 6.14 -0.65 -11.24
C GLY A 92 5.69 -2.05 -11.65
N SER A 93 5.83 -2.35 -12.93
CA SER A 93 5.62 -3.68 -13.49
C SER A 93 6.88 -4.52 -13.42
N ASP A 94 6.77 -5.70 -12.83
CA ASP A 94 7.80 -6.75 -12.82
C ASP A 94 7.47 -7.79 -13.89
N ALA A 95 8.30 -7.87 -14.94
CA ALA A 95 8.12 -8.84 -16.01
C ALA A 95 8.26 -10.31 -15.52
N GLY A 96 8.95 -10.54 -14.40
CA GLY A 96 9.08 -11.86 -13.78
C GLY A 96 7.84 -12.31 -13.01
N GLY A 97 6.89 -11.41 -12.73
CA GLY A 97 5.63 -11.70 -12.04
C GLY A 97 5.75 -11.96 -10.53
N GLY A 98 6.93 -11.83 -9.95
CA GLY A 98 7.18 -12.10 -8.53
C GLY A 98 6.99 -10.88 -7.61
N ALA A 99 6.97 -9.68 -8.19
CA ALA A 99 6.82 -8.41 -7.50
C ALA A 99 5.90 -7.44 -8.30
N GLY A 100 5.96 -6.16 -7.94
CA GLY A 100 5.26 -5.09 -8.65
C GLY A 100 3.74 -5.27 -8.72
N ILE A 101 3.14 -4.70 -9.75
CA ILE A 101 1.69 -4.81 -9.96
C ILE A 101 1.22 -6.26 -10.12
N GLN A 102 2.07 -7.17 -10.62
CA GLN A 102 1.74 -8.57 -10.83
C GLN A 102 1.47 -9.28 -9.50
N ALA A 103 2.38 -9.14 -8.54
CA ALA A 103 2.21 -9.70 -7.19
C ALA A 103 1.02 -9.07 -6.47
N ASP A 104 0.79 -7.77 -6.67
CA ASP A 104 -0.32 -7.06 -6.06
C ASP A 104 -1.67 -7.55 -6.57
N LEU A 105 -1.84 -7.61 -7.90
CA LEU A 105 -3.06 -8.09 -8.53
C LEU A 105 -3.32 -9.56 -8.20
N HIS A 106 -2.28 -10.39 -8.14
CA HIS A 106 -2.40 -11.78 -7.71
C HIS A 106 -2.92 -11.89 -6.26
N ALA A 107 -2.39 -11.08 -5.35
CA ALA A 107 -2.83 -11.05 -3.96
C ALA A 107 -4.27 -10.51 -3.82
N PHE A 108 -4.64 -9.47 -4.57
CA PHE A 108 -6.01 -8.95 -4.60
C PHE A 108 -7.00 -10.02 -5.07
N GLY A 109 -6.70 -10.68 -6.18
CA GLY A 109 -7.53 -11.75 -6.73
C GLY A 109 -7.68 -12.94 -5.77
N SER A 110 -6.59 -13.34 -5.11
CA SER A 110 -6.58 -14.42 -4.11
C SER A 110 -7.48 -14.12 -2.90
N LEU A 111 -7.84 -12.86 -2.68
CA LEU A 111 -8.67 -12.39 -1.58
C LEU A 111 -10.07 -11.93 -2.05
N GLY A 112 -10.45 -12.24 -3.29
CA GLY A 112 -11.76 -11.89 -3.84
C GLY A 112 -11.94 -10.40 -4.13
N VAL A 113 -10.86 -9.64 -4.20
CA VAL A 113 -10.86 -8.20 -4.51
C VAL A 113 -10.59 -7.99 -5.99
N HIS A 114 -11.38 -7.11 -6.62
CA HIS A 114 -11.12 -6.69 -8.00
C HIS A 114 -9.93 -5.71 -8.01
N GLY A 115 -8.80 -6.18 -8.51
CA GLY A 115 -7.58 -5.38 -8.61
C GLY A 115 -7.53 -4.55 -9.88
N CYS A 116 -7.23 -3.25 -9.75
CA CYS A 116 -6.79 -2.39 -10.86
C CYS A 116 -5.34 -1.95 -10.64
N SER A 117 -4.67 -1.54 -11.70
CA SER A 117 -3.26 -1.13 -11.63
C SER A 117 -3.02 0.18 -12.37
N VAL A 118 -2.21 1.04 -11.75
CA VAL A 118 -1.58 2.20 -12.38
C VAL A 118 -0.09 1.92 -12.42
N ILE A 119 0.45 1.76 -13.63
CA ILE A 119 1.86 1.41 -13.82
C ILE A 119 2.69 2.69 -13.73
N THR A 120 3.66 2.72 -12.82
CA THR A 120 4.59 3.86 -12.66
C THR A 120 5.86 3.69 -13.48
N ALA A 121 6.26 2.44 -13.72
CA ALA A 121 7.42 2.11 -14.54
C ALA A 121 7.29 0.70 -15.12
N LEU A 122 7.85 0.51 -16.31
CA LEU A 122 8.12 -0.80 -16.89
C LEU A 122 9.56 -1.19 -16.56
N THR A 123 9.75 -2.44 -16.15
CA THR A 123 11.09 -2.98 -15.90
C THR A 123 11.39 -4.14 -16.86
N ALA A 124 12.55 -4.09 -17.50
CA ALA A 124 13.16 -5.28 -18.10
C ALA A 124 13.90 -6.02 -16.99
N GLN A 125 13.14 -6.74 -16.16
CA GLN A 125 13.61 -7.43 -14.97
C GLN A 125 13.38 -8.94 -15.10
N ASN A 126 14.27 -9.73 -14.48
CA ASN A 126 14.06 -11.15 -14.22
C ASN A 126 14.45 -11.46 -12.76
N SER A 127 14.47 -12.74 -12.38
CA SER A 127 14.79 -13.16 -11.01
C SER A 127 16.24 -12.89 -10.56
N VAL A 128 17.12 -12.46 -11.47
CA VAL A 128 18.56 -12.25 -11.22
C VAL A 128 18.93 -10.78 -11.28
N GLU A 129 18.35 -10.00 -12.20
CA GLU A 129 18.78 -8.63 -12.46
C GLU A 129 17.66 -7.73 -13.01
N VAL A 130 17.90 -6.42 -12.93
CA VAL A 130 17.15 -5.37 -13.61
C VAL A 130 18.03 -4.75 -14.68
N ARG A 131 17.65 -4.87 -15.95
CA ARG A 131 18.44 -4.38 -17.10
C ARG A 131 18.06 -2.97 -17.55
N ARG A 132 16.77 -2.63 -17.41
CA ARG A 132 16.22 -1.34 -17.84
C ARG A 132 14.99 -1.01 -17.01
N VAL A 133 14.83 0.27 -16.72
CA VAL A 133 13.64 0.85 -16.12
C VAL A 133 13.18 1.99 -17.02
N GLU A 134 11.90 2.05 -17.32
CA GLU A 134 11.27 3.12 -18.09
C GLU A 134 10.05 3.64 -17.33
N PHE A 135 10.11 4.90 -16.91
CA PHE A 135 9.03 5.54 -16.16
C PHE A 135 7.88 5.90 -17.08
N SER A 136 6.66 5.73 -16.59
CA SER A 136 5.47 6.21 -17.28
C SER A 136 5.45 7.74 -17.27
N SER A 137 5.02 8.33 -18.38
CA SER A 137 4.87 9.79 -18.46
C SER A 137 3.79 10.28 -17.49
N GLU A 138 3.91 11.52 -17.04
CA GLU A 138 2.88 12.17 -16.21
C GLU A 138 1.50 12.15 -16.88
N GLU A 139 1.46 12.37 -18.20
CA GLU A 139 0.23 12.35 -18.99
C GLU A 139 -0.46 10.99 -18.92
N MET A 140 0.31 9.90 -19.08
CA MET A 140 -0.21 8.54 -19.00
C MET A 140 -0.71 8.21 -17.60
N LEU A 141 0.02 8.63 -16.56
CA LEU A 141 -0.39 8.45 -15.17
C LEU A 141 -1.69 9.19 -14.87
N LYS A 142 -1.79 10.47 -15.21
CA LYS A 142 -2.99 11.29 -15.02
C LYS A 142 -4.18 10.71 -15.78
N ALA A 143 -3.98 10.28 -17.02
CA ALA A 143 -5.02 9.66 -17.83
C ALA A 143 -5.52 8.34 -17.21
N THR A 144 -4.61 7.47 -16.76
CA THR A 144 -4.97 6.19 -16.13
C THR A 144 -5.71 6.41 -14.81
N LEU A 145 -5.19 7.32 -13.96
CA LEU A 145 -5.82 7.66 -12.68
C LEU A 145 -7.22 8.26 -12.87
N GLY A 146 -7.42 9.10 -13.88
CA GLY A 146 -8.73 9.64 -14.24
C GLY A 146 -9.68 8.55 -14.70
N ALA A 147 -9.26 7.73 -15.67
CA ALA A 147 -10.09 6.64 -16.20
C ALA A 147 -10.54 5.65 -15.11
N LEU A 148 -9.63 5.25 -14.21
CA LEU A 148 -10.00 4.37 -13.10
C LEU A 148 -10.90 5.08 -12.08
N ARG A 149 -10.68 6.37 -11.80
CA ARG A 149 -11.51 7.14 -10.86
C ARG A 149 -12.95 7.22 -11.33
N ASP A 150 -13.17 7.34 -12.64
CA ASP A 150 -14.49 7.54 -13.23
C ASP A 150 -15.33 6.26 -13.28
N ASP A 151 -14.71 5.08 -13.45
CA ASP A 151 -15.44 3.80 -13.63
C ASP A 151 -15.22 2.78 -12.49
N LEU A 152 -14.03 2.76 -11.90
CA LEU A 152 -13.57 1.72 -10.96
C LEU A 152 -12.98 2.33 -9.67
N PRO A 153 -13.69 3.21 -8.94
CA PRO A 153 -13.14 3.89 -7.77
C PRO A 153 -12.68 2.91 -6.69
N ALA A 154 -11.41 3.05 -6.26
CA ALA A 154 -10.81 2.19 -5.26
C ALA A 154 -11.34 2.44 -3.85
N ARG A 155 -11.61 1.38 -3.10
CA ARG A 155 -11.76 1.45 -1.64
C ARG A 155 -10.42 1.56 -0.92
N ALA A 156 -9.38 0.99 -1.51
CA ALA A 156 -8.04 1.07 -0.99
C ALA A 156 -7.00 1.12 -2.11
N ILE A 157 -5.92 1.87 -1.87
CA ILE A 157 -4.79 2.03 -2.78
C ILE A 157 -3.54 1.50 -2.08
N LYS A 158 -2.83 0.58 -2.74
CA LYS A 158 -1.45 0.25 -2.42
C LYS A 158 -0.52 1.07 -3.30
N LEU A 159 0.45 1.73 -2.70
CA LEU A 159 1.59 2.32 -3.38
C LEU A 159 2.78 1.36 -3.28
N GLY A 160 3.47 1.13 -4.38
CA GLY A 160 4.75 0.43 -4.45
C GLY A 160 5.83 1.33 -5.01
N MET A 161 6.68 0.79 -5.90
CA MET A 161 7.73 1.57 -6.56
C MET A 161 7.14 2.77 -7.32
N LEU A 162 7.44 4.00 -6.90
CA LEU A 162 7.06 5.23 -7.59
C LEU A 162 8.19 5.74 -8.51
N GLY A 163 9.45 5.61 -8.05
CA GLY A 163 10.65 5.60 -8.88
C GLY A 163 11.13 6.94 -9.49
N SER A 164 10.29 7.98 -9.59
CA SER A 164 10.75 9.33 -9.94
C SER A 164 9.99 10.41 -9.18
N LYS A 165 10.57 11.60 -9.10
CA LYS A 165 9.95 12.77 -8.47
C LYS A 165 8.62 13.13 -9.16
N GLU A 166 8.62 13.13 -10.49
CA GLU A 166 7.47 13.49 -11.33
C GLU A 166 6.30 12.52 -11.08
N VAL A 167 6.58 11.22 -10.98
CA VAL A 167 5.57 10.22 -10.62
C VAL A 167 5.01 10.48 -9.22
N ILE A 168 5.89 10.77 -8.24
CA ILE A 168 5.47 11.04 -6.87
C ILE A 168 4.57 12.28 -6.81
N GLU A 169 4.90 13.37 -7.53
CA GLU A 169 4.08 14.58 -7.58
C GLU A 169 2.66 14.29 -8.11
N VAL A 170 2.56 13.53 -9.20
CA VAL A 170 1.24 13.12 -9.75
C VAL A 170 0.45 12.29 -8.75
N VAL A 171 1.10 11.35 -8.06
CA VAL A 171 0.45 10.50 -7.06
C VAL A 171 -0.01 11.32 -5.85
N VAL A 172 0.83 12.21 -5.33
CA VAL A 172 0.48 13.11 -4.22
C VAL A 172 -0.73 13.97 -4.58
N ASP A 173 -0.73 14.57 -5.77
CA ASP A 173 -1.86 15.40 -6.22
C ASP A 173 -3.15 14.60 -6.37
N PHE A 174 -3.06 13.35 -6.85
CA PHE A 174 -4.21 12.46 -6.87
C PHE A 174 -4.73 12.15 -5.46
N LEU A 175 -3.82 11.84 -4.52
CA LEU A 175 -4.16 11.41 -3.16
C LEU A 175 -4.83 12.51 -2.32
N LYS A 176 -4.54 13.79 -2.57
CA LYS A 176 -5.20 14.92 -1.88
C LYS A 176 -6.74 14.87 -1.95
N GLY A 177 -7.30 14.32 -3.02
CA GLY A 177 -8.74 14.15 -3.20
C GLY A 177 -9.27 12.74 -2.88
N TYR A 178 -8.40 11.79 -2.53
CA TYR A 178 -8.77 10.40 -2.30
C TYR A 178 -9.08 10.15 -0.83
N THR A 179 -10.26 9.65 -0.47
CA THR A 179 -10.68 9.45 0.93
C THR A 179 -10.55 8.00 1.43
N GLY A 180 -10.20 7.06 0.56
CA GLY A 180 -10.03 5.66 0.94
C GLY A 180 -8.71 5.37 1.65
N LEU A 181 -8.46 4.08 1.92
CA LEU A 181 -7.29 3.64 2.66
C LEU A 181 -6.06 3.58 1.76
N VAL A 182 -4.95 4.20 2.19
CA VAL A 182 -3.68 4.19 1.46
C VAL A 182 -2.64 3.42 2.27
N ILE A 183 -2.03 2.40 1.64
CA ILE A 183 -0.87 1.68 2.18
C ILE A 183 0.32 1.95 1.27
N CYS A 184 1.45 2.34 1.84
CA CYS A 184 2.67 2.57 1.07
C CYS A 184 3.76 1.56 1.43
N ASP A 185 4.16 0.79 0.43
CA ASP A 185 5.44 0.08 0.41
C ASP A 185 6.48 1.04 -0.19
N PRO A 186 7.45 1.57 0.59
CA PRO A 186 8.29 2.67 0.13
C PRO A 186 9.27 2.28 -0.97
N VAL A 187 9.53 0.97 -1.17
CA VAL A 187 10.36 0.37 -2.23
C VAL A 187 11.54 1.26 -2.63
N MET A 188 12.44 1.53 -1.69
CA MET A 188 13.55 2.46 -1.90
C MET A 188 14.76 1.79 -2.58
N VAL A 189 14.80 0.46 -2.55
CA VAL A 189 15.87 -0.38 -3.09
C VAL A 189 15.26 -1.58 -3.80
N THR A 190 15.80 -1.97 -4.96
CA THR A 190 15.38 -3.22 -5.61
C THR A 190 15.75 -4.44 -4.77
N THR A 191 15.12 -5.58 -5.05
CA THR A 191 15.52 -6.89 -4.52
C THR A 191 16.98 -7.24 -4.83
N SER A 192 17.55 -6.67 -5.91
CA SER A 192 18.95 -6.81 -6.32
C SER A 192 19.91 -5.77 -5.71
N GLY A 193 19.41 -4.89 -4.84
CA GLY A 193 20.23 -3.90 -4.10
C GLY A 193 20.47 -2.57 -4.83
N THR A 194 19.79 -2.30 -5.95
CA THR A 194 19.93 -1.05 -6.72
C THR A 194 19.05 0.03 -6.11
N LYS A 195 19.61 1.23 -5.87
CA LYS A 195 18.85 2.40 -5.37
C LYS A 195 17.81 2.83 -6.41
N LEU A 196 16.54 2.90 -6.01
CA LEU A 196 15.41 3.21 -6.89
C LEU A 196 14.94 4.66 -6.82
N LEU A 197 15.20 5.34 -5.70
CA LEU A 197 14.86 6.74 -5.48
C LEU A 197 16.13 7.53 -5.24
N ASP A 198 16.27 8.69 -5.88
CA ASP A 198 17.26 9.67 -5.46
C ASP A 198 16.85 10.33 -4.12
N ASP A 199 17.75 11.15 -3.56
CA ASP A 199 17.51 11.77 -2.25
C ASP A 199 16.34 12.77 -2.30
N ALA A 200 16.10 13.41 -3.45
CA ALA A 200 15.00 14.36 -3.62
C ALA A 200 13.64 13.64 -3.67
N ALA A 201 13.55 12.55 -4.42
CA ALA A 201 12.37 11.70 -4.50
C ALA A 201 12.09 11.02 -3.14
N THR A 202 13.13 10.62 -2.40
CA THR A 202 12.99 10.10 -1.04
C THR A 202 12.42 11.16 -0.09
N GLY A 203 12.93 12.39 -0.15
CA GLY A 203 12.40 13.50 0.64
C GLY A 203 10.92 13.77 0.35
N LEU A 204 10.55 13.81 -0.94
CA LEU A 204 9.16 14.03 -1.35
C LEU A 204 8.22 12.90 -0.90
N LEU A 205 8.67 11.64 -0.97
CA LEU A 205 7.93 10.48 -0.45
C LEU A 205 7.62 10.67 1.05
N MET A 206 8.64 11.06 1.84
CA MET A 206 8.51 11.23 3.29
C MET A 206 7.65 12.44 3.66
N ASP A 207 7.84 13.56 2.98
CA ASP A 207 7.19 14.83 3.33
C ASP A 207 5.76 14.94 2.79
N SER A 208 5.40 14.16 1.77
CA SER A 208 4.09 14.24 1.12
C SER A 208 3.32 12.92 1.14
N VAL A 209 3.89 11.85 0.58
CA VAL A 209 3.16 10.58 0.43
C VAL A 209 2.84 9.97 1.79
N PHE A 210 3.79 9.94 2.72
CA PHE A 210 3.57 9.35 4.04
C PHE A 210 2.48 10.08 4.84
N CYS A 211 2.26 11.37 4.60
CA CYS A 211 1.19 12.13 5.25
C CYS A 211 -0.22 11.65 4.82
N GLU A 212 -0.35 11.02 3.66
CA GLU A 212 -1.60 10.48 3.13
C GLU A 212 -1.79 8.98 3.44
N CYS A 213 -0.78 8.32 4.00
CA CYS A 213 -0.78 6.88 4.24
C CYS A 213 -1.37 6.52 5.61
N ALA A 214 -2.28 5.54 5.62
CA ALA A 214 -2.74 4.91 6.87
C ALA A 214 -1.69 3.93 7.41
N LEU A 215 -0.87 3.35 6.53
CA LEU A 215 0.18 2.41 6.89
C LEU A 215 1.36 2.55 5.91
N ILE A 216 2.58 2.50 6.45
CA ILE A 216 3.80 2.32 5.67
C ILE A 216 4.43 0.96 6.02
N THR A 217 5.01 0.27 5.04
CA THR A 217 5.56 -1.07 5.23
C THR A 217 7.04 -1.17 4.82
N PRO A 218 7.95 -0.38 5.43
CA PRO A 218 9.37 -0.49 5.12
C PRO A 218 9.91 -1.87 5.56
N ASN A 219 10.81 -2.44 4.77
CA ASN A 219 11.66 -3.52 5.25
C ASN A 219 12.74 -2.98 6.22
N LEU A 220 13.57 -3.86 6.81
CA LEU A 220 14.57 -3.45 7.80
C LEU A 220 15.57 -2.42 7.25
N LEU A 221 16.11 -2.66 6.04
CA LEU A 221 17.09 -1.76 5.41
C LEU A 221 16.46 -0.41 5.07
N GLU A 222 15.22 -0.43 4.60
CA GLU A 222 14.44 0.78 4.36
C GLU A 222 14.16 1.54 5.65
N ALA A 223 13.78 0.86 6.72
CA ALA A 223 13.53 1.48 8.02
C ALA A 223 14.81 2.11 8.59
N GLU A 224 15.96 1.44 8.49
CA GLU A 224 17.25 2.00 8.88
C GLU A 224 17.60 3.26 8.05
N ALA A 225 17.34 3.23 6.75
CA ALA A 225 17.56 4.38 5.86
C ALA A 225 16.64 5.56 6.20
N LEU A 226 15.34 5.31 6.42
CA LEU A 226 14.36 6.33 6.80
C LEU A 226 14.69 6.95 8.16
N LEU A 227 15.08 6.13 9.15
CA LEU A 227 15.40 6.59 10.50
C LEU A 227 16.83 7.09 10.67
N ARG A 228 17.68 6.91 9.64
CA ARG A 228 19.11 7.26 9.64
C ARG A 228 19.87 6.68 10.85
N ARG A 229 19.48 5.48 11.28
CA ARG A 229 20.10 4.76 12.41
C ARG A 229 19.97 3.25 12.23
N PRO A 230 20.92 2.46 12.75
CA PRO A 230 20.82 1.00 12.70
C PRO A 230 19.74 0.46 13.66
N LEU A 231 19.07 -0.62 13.26
CA LEU A 231 17.99 -1.31 13.96
C LEU A 231 18.43 -2.76 14.26
N ARG A 232 19.42 -2.91 15.16
CA ARG A 232 20.09 -4.20 15.43
C ARG A 232 19.46 -5.04 16.53
N THR A 233 18.45 -4.51 17.23
CA THR A 233 17.78 -5.17 18.34
C THR A 233 16.26 -5.02 18.22
N PRO A 234 15.45 -5.95 18.76
CA PRO A 234 14.00 -5.81 18.79
C PRO A 234 13.54 -4.48 19.42
N THR A 235 14.18 -4.08 20.52
CA THR A 235 13.89 -2.79 21.19
C THR A 235 14.25 -1.57 20.34
N ALA A 236 15.13 -1.70 19.35
CA ALA A 236 15.42 -0.58 18.45
C ALA A 236 14.30 -0.37 17.41
N VAL A 237 13.55 -1.43 17.10
CA VAL A 237 12.44 -1.48 16.14
C VAL A 237 11.14 -0.94 16.74
N GLU A 238 10.91 -1.18 18.04
CA GLU A 238 9.81 -0.58 18.84
C GLU A 238 9.92 0.95 18.94
#